data_AF-X1L5J9-F1
#
_entry.id   AF-X1L5J9-F1
#
_cell.length_a   1.000
_cell.length_b   1.000
_cell.length_c   1.000
_cell.angle_alpha   90.00
_cell.angle_beta   90.00
_cell.angle_gamma   90.00
#
_symmetry.space_group_name_H-M   'P 1'
#
loop_
_entity.id
_entity.type
_entity.pdbx_description
1 polymer ?
#
loop_
_entity_poly.entity_id
_entity_poly.type
_entity_poly.pdbx_seq_one_letter_code
_entity_poly.pdbx_strand_id
1 'polypeptide(L)' 'MGGPPHSLLQNGTPQQVEEYCRDLIETVGKGGGFILTSSTGLTHEARPENVRAMVESARKYGRY' A
#
# COMPACT_ATOMS: atom_id res chain seq x y z
N MET A 1 10.12 -4.98 -4.12
CA MET A 1 9.25 -5.27 -2.96
C MET A 1 9.22 -4.03 -2.11
N GLY A 2 8.04 -3.46 -1.89
CA GLY A 2 7.89 -2.25 -1.11
C GLY A 2 6.41 -1.96 -0.84
N GLY A 3 6.15 -1.17 0.18
CA GLY A 3 4.80 -0.73 0.50
C GLY A 3 4.78 0.15 1.74
N PRO A 4 3.58 0.55 2.19
CA PRO A 4 3.43 1.57 3.21
C PRO A 4 4.16 1.19 4.50
N PRO A 5 4.80 2.18 5.17
CA PRO A 5 5.43 1.94 6.46
C PRO A 5 4.37 1.61 7.51
N HIS A 6 4.75 0.84 8.53
CA HIS A 6 3.81 0.41 9.56
C HIS A 6 3.10 1.58 10.26
N SER A 7 3.81 2.67 10.53
CA SER A 7 3.24 3.88 11.14
C SER A 7 2.09 4.47 10.32
N LEU A 8 2.10 4.32 8.98
CA LEU A 8 1.00 4.76 8.12
C LEU A 8 -0.20 3.80 8.20
N LEU A 9 0.06 2.49 8.32
CA LEU A 9 -1.00 1.50 8.51
C LEU A 9 -1.63 1.57 9.91
N GLN A 10 -0.88 1.99 10.94
CA GLN A 10 -1.38 2.18 12.31
C GLN A 10 -2.10 3.53 12.50
N ASN A 11 -1.43 4.64 12.17
CA ASN A 11 -1.87 5.99 12.54
C ASN A 11 -2.42 6.80 11.36
N GLY A 12 -2.16 6.34 10.12
CA GLY A 12 -2.64 7.02 8.93
C GLY A 12 -4.11 6.76 8.64
N THR A 13 -4.65 7.52 7.68
CA THR A 13 -5.99 7.29 7.15
C THR A 13 -5.97 6.39 5.91
N PRO A 14 -7.10 5.76 5.56
CA PRO A 14 -7.21 4.96 4.34
C PRO A 14 -6.82 5.74 3.08
N GLN A 15 -7.14 7.04 3.01
CA GLN A 15 -6.74 7.88 1.88
C GLN A 15 -5.23 8.07 1.78
N GLN A 16 -4.53 8.27 2.91
CA GLN A 16 -3.08 8.41 2.89
C GLN A 16 -2.38 7.12 2.46
N VAL A 17 -2.93 5.97 2.86
CA VAL A 17 -2.44 4.66 2.43
C VAL A 17 -2.67 4.47 0.92
N GLU A 18 -3.83 4.85 0.41
CA GLU A 18 -4.15 4.78 -1.03
C GLU A 18 -3.23 5.67 -1.86
N GLU A 19 -3.03 6.92 -1.45
CA GLU A 19 -2.17 7.86 -2.14
C GLU A 19 -0.70 7.42 -2.15
N TYR A 20 -0.20 6.90 -1.02
CA TYR A 20 1.14 6.33 -0.94
C TYR A 20 1.28 5.11 -1.86
N CYS A 21 0.30 4.20 -1.86
CA CYS A 21 0.33 3.04 -2.74
C CYS A 21 0.26 3.44 -4.22
N ARG A 22 -0.57 4.45 -4.57
CA ARG A 22 -0.67 4.99 -5.92
C ARG A 22 0.68 5.52 -6.40
N ASP A 23 1.27 6.45 -5.65
CA ASP A 23 2.55 7.09 -6.00
C ASP A 23 3.68 6.06 -6.17
N LEU A 24 3.70 5.06 -5.29
CA LEU A 24 4.69 4.00 -5.31
C LEU A 24 4.50 3.04 -6.50
N ILE A 25 3.25 2.73 -6.86
CA ILE A 25 2.94 1.96 -8.07
C ILE A 25 3.25 2.77 -9.35
N GLU A 26 2.97 4.07 -9.39
CA GLU A 26 3.27 4.91 -10.57
C GLU A 26 4.78 5.15 -10.75
N THR A 27 5.52 5.21 -9.64
CA THR A 27 6.97 5.47 -9.64
C THR A 27 7.77 4.18 -9.85
N VAL A 28 7.43 3.11 -9.12
CA VAL A 28 8.19 1.84 -9.09
C VAL A 28 7.58 0.78 -10.00
N GLY A 29 6.26 0.83 -10.25
CA GLY A 29 5.56 -0.11 -11.13
C GLY A 29 5.77 0.16 -12.64
N LYS A 30 6.40 1.28 -13.00
CA LYS A 30 6.84 1.54 -14.38
C LYS A 30 7.85 0.49 -14.83
N GLY A 31 7.39 -0.44 -15.67
CA GLY A 31 8.21 -1.54 -16.21
C GLY A 31 7.77 -2.94 -15.77
N GLY A 32 6.74 -3.05 -14.93
CA GLY A 32 6.22 -4.34 -14.46
C GLY A 32 7.10 -5.01 -13.40
N GLY A 33 6.56 -6.03 -12.71
CA GLY A 33 7.30 -6.79 -11.69
C GLY A 33 7.33 -6.18 -10.29
N PHE A 34 6.63 -5.06 -10.05
CA PHE A 34 6.48 -4.50 -8.72
C PHE A 34 5.40 -5.24 -7.92
N ILE A 35 5.82 -5.90 -6.83
CA ILE A 35 4.90 -6.51 -5.86
C ILE A 35 4.72 -5.52 -4.71
N LEU A 36 3.51 -4.98 -4.57
CA LEU A 36 3.10 -4.21 -3.41
C LEU A 36 2.96 -5.19 -2.23
N THR A 37 3.84 -5.06 -1.24
CA THR A 37 3.78 -5.86 0.00
C THR A 37 3.75 -4.91 1.18
N SER A 38 3.18 -5.34 2.30
CA SER A 38 3.47 -4.66 3.57
C SER A 38 4.99 -4.71 3.80
N SER A 39 5.60 -3.55 4.07
CA SER A 39 7.06 -3.41 4.23
C SER A 39 7.58 -4.15 5.45
N THR A 40 6.75 -4.21 6.48
CA THR A 40 6.84 -5.06 7.66
C THR A 40 5.45 -5.67 7.80
N GLY A 41 5.36 -7.00 8.00
CA GLY A 41 4.10 -7.74 7.98
C GLY A 41 2.99 -7.09 8.82
N LEU A 42 1.74 -7.40 8.50
CA LEU A 42 0.56 -6.86 9.17
C LEU A 42 0.60 -7.15 10.68
N THR A 43 1.07 -6.19 11.46
CA THR A 43 1.04 -6.22 12.93
C THR A 43 -0.37 -5.94 13.42
N HIS A 44 -0.73 -6.44 14.61
CA HIS A 44 -2.07 -6.30 15.21
C HIS A 44 -2.58 -4.86 15.33
N GLU A 45 -1.68 -3.88 15.33
CA GLU A 45 -1.99 -2.45 15.39
C GLU A 45 -2.37 -1.84 14.03
N ALA A 46 -2.24 -2.59 12.93
CA ALA A 46 -2.67 -2.12 11.61
C ALA A 46 -4.21 -2.04 11.56
N ARG A 47 -4.72 -0.86 11.23
CA ARG A 47 -6.18 -0.65 11.13
C ARG A 47 -6.75 -1.45 9.96
N PRO A 48 -7.83 -2.23 10.13
CA PRO A 48 -8.41 -3.03 9.06
C PRO A 48 -8.79 -2.21 7.81
N GLU A 49 -9.23 -0.98 8.02
CA GLU A 49 -9.59 -0.01 6.98
C GLU A 49 -8.39 0.34 6.10
N ASN A 50 -7.22 0.52 6.71
CA ASN A 50 -5.97 0.85 6.02
C ASN A 50 -5.43 -0.35 5.25
N VAL A 51 -5.55 -1.56 5.81
CA VAL A 51 -5.21 -2.80 5.11
C VAL A 51 -6.10 -3.00 3.89
N ARG A 52 -7.40 -2.74 4.03
CA ARG A 52 -8.35 -2.81 2.92
C ARG A 52 -8.02 -1.79 1.85
N ALA A 53 -7.70 -0.55 2.22
CA ALA A 53 -7.27 0.49 1.28
C ALA A 53 -6.03 0.06 0.50
N MET A 54 -5.00 -0.50 1.17
CA MET A 54 -3.79 -1.01 0.52
C MET A 54 -4.10 -2.09 -0.54
N VAL A 55 -4.97 -3.04 -0.22
CA VAL A 55 -5.37 -4.11 -1.16
C VAL A 55 -6.18 -3.55 -2.33
N GLU A 56 -7.11 -2.64 -2.07
CA GLU A 56 -7.90 -1.98 -3.11
C GLU A 56 -7.01 -1.15 -4.03
N SER A 57 -6.05 -0.40 -3.50
CA SER A 57 -5.06 0.36 -4.28
C SER A 57 -4.20 -0.55 -5.13
N ALA A 58 -3.74 -1.69 -4.60
CA ALA A 58 -3.02 -2.68 -5.39
C ALA A 58 -3.85 -3.21 -6.57
N ARG A 59 -5.16 -3.43 -6.38
CA ARG A 59 -6.06 -3.89 -7.45
C ARG A 59 -6.39 -2.80 -8.46
N LYS A 60 -6.57 -1.55 -8.01
CA LYS A 60 -6.88 -0.39 -8.87
C LYS A 60 -5.68 0.01 -9.73
N TYR A 61 -4.50 0.13 -9.12
CA TYR A 61 -3.31 0.68 -9.76
C TYR A 61 -2.32 -0.41 -10.22
N GLY A 62 -2.34 -1.60 -9.64
CA GLY A 62 -1.44 -2.70 -10.03
C GLY A 62 -1.85 -3.42 -11.32
N ARG A 63 -2.98 -3.04 -11.93
CA ARG A 63 -3.38 -3.48 -13.27
C ARG A 63 -2.85 -2.48 -14.30
N TYR A 64 -1.65 -2.74 -14.80
CA TYR A 64 -1.09 -2.15 -16.02
C TYR A 64 -1.12 -3.19 -17.14
#